data_AF-A0A6P6NLR5-F1
#
_entry.id   AF-A0A6P6NLR5-F1
#
_cell.length_a   1.000
_cell.length_b   1.000
_cell.length_c   1.000
_cell.angle_alpha   90.00
_cell.angle_beta   90.00
_cell.angle_gamma   90.00
#
_symmetry.space_group_name_H-M   'P 1'
#
loop_
_entity.id
_entity.type
_entity.pdbx_description
1 polymer ?
#
loop_
_entity_poly.entity_id
_entity_poly.type
_entity_poly.pdbx_seq_one_letter_code
_entity_poly.pdbx_strand_id
1 'polypeptide(L)'
;MAESGVSEGSESLRLYEAQFFGFTPETCTLRVGDAFRDSLNHILVAVESVFVKRLCPGQDPPAQLRLAARESTQKLRQFLQERFEIMFQRMKGMLMDRVLSIPRNVLLPDDQLHQKYPEGKEELMKLQDSIAKLLQAYQAEVCAKQVLLAELEEQKETQKQLDEVLQWIEELRLSWRREGMGNFQDGIRHMMDTVGQLQDVLGKINKRNKGLDEV
;
A
#
# COMPACT_ATOMS: atom_id res chain seq x y z
N MET A 1 -21.11 -36.08 25.69
CA MET A 1 -22.56 -35.81 25.60
C MET A 1 -22.70 -34.40 25.06
N ALA A 2 -23.42 -34.26 23.93
CA ALA A 2 -23.82 -33.04 23.22
C ALA A 2 -22.66 -32.09 22.85
N GLU A 3 -22.37 -31.86 21.58
CA GLU A 3 -22.99 -30.85 20.72
C GLU A 3 -22.26 -30.98 19.36
N SER A 4 -22.82 -30.86 18.16
CA SER A 4 -24.14 -30.48 17.69
C SER A 4 -24.25 -31.02 16.26
N GLY A 5 -25.44 -31.49 15.89
CA GLY A 5 -25.74 -31.93 14.54
C GLY A 5 -25.45 -30.80 13.54
N VAL A 6 -24.62 -31.11 12.55
CA VAL A 6 -24.44 -30.25 11.37
C VAL A 6 -25.80 -30.21 10.68
N SER A 7 -26.44 -29.06 10.79
CA SER A 7 -27.68 -28.72 10.13
C SER A 7 -27.49 -28.88 8.61
N GLU A 8 -27.95 -30.00 8.09
CA GLU A 8 -28.37 -30.13 6.69
C GLU A 8 -29.53 -29.15 6.48
N GLY A 9 -29.26 -27.99 5.88
CA GLY A 9 -30.34 -27.01 5.67
C GLY A 9 -29.92 -25.57 5.45
N SER A 10 -28.79 -25.33 4.81
CA SER A 10 -28.63 -24.10 4.04
C SER A 10 -28.12 -24.57 2.69
N GLU A 11 -28.94 -24.43 1.63
CA GLU A 11 -28.44 -24.57 0.26
C GLU A 11 -27.27 -23.59 0.14
N SER A 12 -26.05 -24.11 0.27
CA SER A 12 -24.85 -23.29 0.16
C SER A 12 -24.95 -22.61 -1.19
N LEU A 13 -24.99 -21.27 -1.21
CA LEU A 13 -25.18 -20.43 -2.41
C LEU A 13 -24.07 -20.59 -3.48
N ARG A 14 -23.27 -21.66 -3.39
CA ARG A 14 -22.17 -22.03 -4.28
C ARG A 14 -21.30 -20.82 -4.61
N LEU A 15 -20.89 -20.12 -3.55
CA LEU A 15 -20.18 -18.84 -3.64
C LEU A 15 -18.84 -19.00 -4.36
N TYR A 16 -18.19 -20.17 -4.21
CA TYR A 16 -16.95 -20.48 -4.88
C TYR A 16 -17.13 -20.64 -6.39
N GLU A 17 -18.19 -21.35 -6.78
CA GLU A 17 -18.62 -21.43 -8.17
C GLU A 17 -19.01 -20.05 -8.72
N ALA A 18 -19.69 -19.23 -7.92
CA ALA A 18 -20.10 -17.89 -8.32
C ALA A 18 -18.91 -16.95 -8.55
N GLN A 19 -17.82 -17.08 -7.78
CA GLN A 19 -16.58 -16.36 -8.03
C GLN A 19 -16.00 -16.70 -9.40
N PHE A 20 -16.03 -17.98 -9.79
CA PHE A 20 -15.50 -18.43 -11.08
C PHE A 20 -16.41 -18.07 -12.27
N PHE A 21 -17.72 -18.30 -12.14
CA PHE A 21 -18.68 -18.11 -13.25
C PHE A 21 -19.20 -16.67 -13.36
N GLY A 22 -19.07 -15.86 -12.31
CA GLY A 22 -19.64 -14.51 -12.22
C GLY A 22 -21.17 -14.49 -12.00
N PHE A 23 -21.78 -15.66 -11.77
CA PHE A 23 -23.19 -15.82 -11.43
C PHE A 23 -23.38 -17.08 -10.56
N THR A 24 -24.44 -17.13 -9.78
CA THR A 24 -24.75 -18.35 -9.02
C THR A 24 -25.34 -19.43 -9.94
N PRO A 25 -24.90 -20.70 -9.81
CA PRO A 25 -25.47 -21.82 -10.57
C PRO A 25 -27.00 -21.88 -10.50
N GLU A 26 -27.57 -21.60 -9.33
CA GLU A 26 -29.02 -21.57 -9.08
C GLU A 26 -29.72 -20.58 -10.01
N THR A 27 -29.21 -19.35 -10.12
CA THR A 27 -29.76 -18.31 -10.99
C THR A 27 -29.68 -18.71 -12.46
N CYS A 28 -28.56 -19.33 -12.88
CA CYS A 28 -28.41 -19.83 -14.24
C CYS A 28 -29.47 -20.89 -14.56
N THR A 29 -29.64 -21.90 -13.69
CA THR A 29 -30.64 -22.94 -13.91
C THR A 29 -32.06 -22.39 -13.92
N LEU A 30 -32.39 -21.45 -13.03
CA LEU A 30 -33.70 -20.80 -13.02
C LEU A 30 -33.99 -20.13 -14.37
N ARG A 31 -33.05 -19.33 -14.88
CA ARG A 31 -33.19 -18.65 -16.18
C ARG A 31 -33.35 -19.61 -17.36
N VAL A 32 -32.61 -20.71 -17.35
CA VAL A 32 -32.75 -21.77 -18.35
C VAL A 32 -34.14 -22.40 -18.28
N GLY A 33 -34.60 -22.73 -17.07
CA GLY A 33 -35.94 -23.29 -16.85
C GLY A 33 -37.06 -22.38 -17.35
N ASP A 34 -36.95 -21.09 -17.08
CA ASP A 34 -37.91 -20.09 -17.55
C ASP A 34 -37.89 -19.97 -19.08
N ALA A 35 -36.71 -19.92 -19.71
CA ALA A 35 -36.59 -19.88 -21.16
C ALA A 35 -37.23 -21.10 -21.84
N PHE A 36 -37.07 -22.30 -21.28
CA PHE A 36 -37.76 -23.50 -21.78
C PHE A 36 -39.28 -23.40 -21.63
N ARG A 37 -39.76 -22.93 -20.48
CA ARG A 37 -41.20 -22.76 -20.20
C ARG A 37 -41.84 -21.76 -21.16
N ASP A 38 -41.17 -20.64 -21.41
CA ASP A 38 -41.61 -19.61 -22.33
C ASP A 38 -41.63 -20.12 -23.77
N SER A 39 -40.60 -20.86 -24.19
CA SER A 39 -40.54 -21.49 -25.50
C SER A 39 -41.69 -22.49 -25.71
N LEU A 40 -41.97 -23.32 -24.71
CA LEU A 40 -43.07 -24.29 -24.75
C LEU A 40 -44.43 -23.59 -24.85
N ASN A 41 -44.63 -22.53 -24.07
CA ASN A 41 -45.84 -21.72 -24.13
C ASN A 41 -46.02 -21.05 -25.50
N HIS A 42 -44.93 -20.54 -26.09
CA HIS A 42 -44.94 -19.92 -27.41
C HIS A 42 -45.31 -20.93 -28.51
N ILE A 43 -44.70 -22.13 -28.49
CA ILE A 43 -45.01 -23.21 -29.43
C ILE A 43 -46.47 -23.63 -29.32
N LEU A 44 -47.02 -23.81 -28.11
CA LEU A 44 -48.41 -24.21 -27.92
C LEU A 44 -49.40 -23.19 -28.50
N VAL A 45 -49.13 -21.89 -28.32
CA VAL A 45 -49.96 -20.82 -28.92
C VAL A 45 -49.88 -20.85 -30.45
N ALA A 46 -48.68 -21.06 -31.00
CA ALA A 46 -48.49 -21.19 -32.44
C ALA A 46 -49.26 -22.40 -32.99
N VAL A 47 -49.16 -23.55 -32.33
CA VAL A 47 -49.86 -24.79 -32.67
C VAL A 47 -51.39 -24.59 -32.62
N GLU A 48 -51.92 -24.01 -31.55
CA GLU A 48 -53.34 -23.65 -31.43
C GLU A 48 -53.80 -22.79 -32.63
N SER A 49 -53.03 -21.75 -32.95
CA SER A 49 -53.35 -20.84 -34.06
C SER A 49 -53.33 -21.53 -35.42
N VAL A 50 -52.40 -22.46 -35.66
CA VAL A 50 -52.29 -23.22 -36.90
C VAL A 50 -53.44 -24.21 -37.02
N PHE A 51 -53.80 -24.92 -35.94
CA PHE A 51 -54.95 -25.83 -35.95
C PHE A 51 -56.25 -25.10 -36.27
N VAL A 52 -56.52 -23.96 -35.63
CA VAL A 52 -57.73 -23.17 -35.91
C VAL A 52 -57.76 -22.68 -37.37
N LYS A 53 -56.64 -22.17 -37.90
CA LYS A 53 -56.54 -21.71 -39.29
C LYS A 53 -56.69 -22.84 -40.32
N ARG A 54 -56.19 -24.03 -40.01
CA ARG A 54 -56.27 -25.20 -40.92
C ARG A 54 -57.66 -25.82 -40.94
N LEU A 55 -58.39 -25.78 -39.83
CA LEU A 55 -59.76 -26.30 -39.74
C LEU A 55 -60.80 -25.36 -40.36
N CYS A 56 -60.52 -24.04 -40.42
CA CYS A 56 -61.36 -23.05 -41.09
C CYS A 56 -60.52 -22.21 -42.08
N PRO A 57 -60.13 -22.76 -43.25
CA PRO A 57 -59.32 -22.03 -44.21
C PRO A 57 -60.12 -20.88 -44.85
N GLY A 58 -59.66 -19.64 -44.66
CA GLY A 58 -60.23 -18.45 -45.32
C GLY A 58 -61.56 -17.96 -44.75
N GLN A 59 -62.01 -18.47 -43.60
CA GLN A 59 -63.22 -18.05 -42.90
C GLN A 59 -62.93 -17.74 -41.43
N ASP A 60 -63.76 -16.89 -40.81
CA ASP A 60 -63.67 -16.64 -39.37
C ASP A 60 -64.06 -17.90 -38.59
N PRO A 61 -63.19 -18.39 -37.68
CA PRO A 61 -63.43 -19.63 -36.98
C PRO A 61 -64.60 -19.49 -35.97
N PRO A 62 -65.53 -20.46 -35.94
CA PRO A 62 -66.65 -20.47 -34.99
C PRO A 62 -66.16 -20.32 -33.54
N ALA A 63 -66.89 -19.57 -32.73
CA ALA A 63 -66.53 -19.34 -31.31
C ALA A 63 -66.35 -20.65 -30.53
N GLN A 64 -67.20 -21.65 -30.82
CA GLN A 64 -67.12 -22.99 -30.21
C GLN A 64 -65.82 -23.73 -30.57
N LEU A 65 -65.36 -23.62 -31.82
CA LEU A 65 -64.11 -24.24 -32.26
C LEU A 65 -62.90 -23.61 -31.57
N ARG A 66 -62.89 -22.28 -31.43
CA ARG A 66 -61.84 -21.57 -30.69
C ARG A 66 -61.79 -21.96 -29.22
N LEU A 67 -62.96 -22.08 -28.57
CA LEU A 67 -63.05 -22.53 -27.18
C LEU A 67 -62.56 -23.98 -27.02
N ALA A 68 -62.98 -24.89 -27.89
CA ALA A 68 -62.53 -26.29 -27.85
C ALA A 68 -61.02 -26.44 -28.13
N ALA A 69 -60.47 -25.66 -29.07
CA ALA A 69 -59.03 -25.60 -29.35
C ALA A 69 -58.24 -25.04 -28.14
N ARG A 70 -58.79 -24.03 -27.46
CA ARG A 70 -58.22 -23.44 -26.25
C ARG A 70 -58.19 -24.45 -25.10
N GLU A 71 -59.31 -25.14 -24.84
CA GLU A 71 -59.41 -26.14 -23.77
C GLU A 71 -58.47 -27.34 -24.00
N SER A 72 -58.42 -27.85 -25.23
CA SER A 72 -57.51 -28.94 -25.59
C SER A 72 -56.03 -28.52 -25.47
N THR A 73 -55.69 -27.30 -25.90
CA THR A 73 -54.34 -26.73 -25.73
C THR A 73 -53.99 -26.53 -24.26
N GLN A 74 -54.94 -26.14 -23.40
CA GLN A 74 -54.73 -26.04 -21.96
C GLN A 74 -54.46 -27.40 -21.31
N LYS A 75 -55.22 -28.45 -21.68
CA LYS A 75 -54.97 -29.82 -21.20
C LYS A 75 -53.59 -30.33 -21.62
N LEU A 76 -53.22 -30.09 -22.89
CA LEU A 76 -51.89 -30.45 -23.40
C LEU A 76 -50.79 -29.66 -22.66
N ARG A 77 -51.01 -28.37 -22.40
CA ARG A 77 -50.07 -27.54 -21.64
C ARG A 77 -49.80 -28.09 -20.25
N GLN A 78 -50.86 -28.43 -19.50
CA GLN A 78 -50.73 -28.98 -18.14
C GLN A 78 -49.92 -30.29 -18.16
N PHE A 79 -50.28 -31.20 -19.07
CA PHE A 79 -49.56 -32.46 -19.25
C PHE A 79 -48.07 -32.26 -19.55
N LEU A 80 -47.74 -31.35 -20.47
CA LEU A 80 -46.36 -31.08 -20.83
C LEU A 80 -45.59 -30.36 -19.72
N GLN A 81 -46.22 -29.48 -18.96
CA GLN A 81 -45.60 -28.78 -17.83
C GLN A 81 -45.20 -29.74 -16.71
N GLU A 82 -46.08 -30.68 -16.35
CA GLU A 82 -45.76 -31.71 -15.34
C GLU A 82 -44.57 -32.57 -15.77
N ARG A 83 -44.55 -32.99 -17.05
CA ARG A 83 -43.44 -33.77 -17.61
C ARG A 83 -42.16 -32.97 -17.69
N PHE A 84 -42.25 -31.71 -18.09
CA PHE A 84 -41.12 -30.80 -18.14
C PHE A 84 -40.50 -30.65 -16.75
N GLU A 85 -41.29 -30.41 -15.71
CA GLU A 85 -40.77 -30.22 -14.35
C GLU A 85 -39.96 -31.43 -13.88
N ILE A 86 -40.48 -32.65 -14.08
CA ILE A 86 -39.76 -33.89 -13.72
C ILE A 86 -38.42 -34.02 -14.46
N MET A 87 -38.41 -33.74 -15.77
CA MET A 87 -37.18 -33.85 -16.57
C MET A 87 -36.21 -32.71 -16.26
N PHE A 88 -36.72 -31.52 -16.02
CA PHE A 88 -35.95 -30.33 -15.70
C PHE A 88 -35.27 -30.48 -14.34
N GLN A 89 -35.92 -31.04 -13.32
CA GLN A 89 -35.27 -31.32 -12.04
C GLN A 89 -34.11 -32.31 -12.17
N ARG A 90 -34.25 -33.35 -13.01
CA ARG A 90 -33.14 -34.28 -13.30
C ARG A 90 -31.99 -33.60 -14.03
N MET A 91 -32.31 -32.79 -15.04
CA MET A 91 -31.32 -32.02 -15.79
C MET A 91 -30.61 -30.99 -14.89
N LYS A 92 -31.37 -30.29 -14.05
CA LYS A 92 -30.86 -29.34 -13.04
C LYS A 92 -29.85 -30.03 -12.15
N GLY A 93 -30.18 -31.19 -11.58
CA GLY A 93 -29.23 -31.97 -10.76
C GLY A 93 -27.93 -32.29 -11.50
N MET A 94 -28.01 -32.77 -12.75
CA MET A 94 -26.80 -33.04 -13.54
C MET A 94 -25.99 -31.79 -13.87
N LEU A 95 -26.66 -30.68 -14.22
CA LEU A 95 -25.99 -29.40 -14.50
C LEU A 95 -25.27 -28.91 -13.25
N MET A 96 -25.95 -28.94 -12.10
CA MET A 96 -25.37 -28.55 -10.83
C MET A 96 -24.17 -29.42 -10.46
N ASP A 97 -24.27 -30.74 -10.58
CA ASP A 97 -23.24 -31.63 -10.03
C ASP A 97 -22.06 -31.89 -10.97
N ARG A 98 -22.21 -31.61 -12.26
CA ARG A 98 -21.19 -31.94 -13.29
C ARG A 98 -20.67 -30.76 -14.08
N VAL A 99 -21.46 -29.70 -14.25
CA VAL A 99 -21.12 -28.58 -15.13
C VAL A 99 -20.86 -27.31 -14.32
N LEU A 100 -21.77 -26.98 -13.41
CA LEU A 100 -21.74 -25.78 -12.59
C LEU A 100 -21.27 -26.09 -11.16
N SER A 101 -20.26 -26.95 -11.05
CA SER A 101 -19.59 -27.26 -9.79
C SER A 101 -18.09 -27.24 -9.98
N ILE A 102 -17.40 -26.64 -9.02
CA ILE A 102 -15.96 -26.72 -8.93
C ILE A 102 -15.61 -27.88 -7.99
N PRO A 103 -14.80 -28.85 -8.43
CA PRO A 103 -14.38 -29.95 -7.57
C PRO A 103 -13.65 -29.42 -6.33
N ARG A 104 -13.94 -29.98 -5.15
CA ARG A 104 -13.35 -29.53 -3.87
C ARG A 104 -11.82 -29.59 -3.82
N ASN A 105 -11.22 -30.40 -4.68
CA ASN A 105 -9.77 -30.57 -4.81
C ASN A 105 -9.13 -29.60 -5.81
N VAL A 106 -9.91 -28.76 -6.48
CA VAL A 106 -9.44 -27.78 -7.44
C VAL A 106 -9.48 -26.41 -6.79
N LEU A 107 -8.32 -25.75 -6.81
CA LEU A 107 -8.17 -24.38 -6.37
C LEU A 107 -8.23 -23.46 -7.59
N LEU A 108 -9.02 -22.40 -7.52
CA LEU A 108 -9.06 -21.38 -8.55
C LEU A 108 -7.72 -20.65 -8.67
N PRO A 109 -7.37 -20.15 -9.86
CA PRO A 109 -6.14 -19.39 -10.06
C PRO A 109 -5.96 -18.22 -9.09
N ASP A 110 -7.06 -17.53 -8.77
CA ASP A 110 -7.09 -16.38 -7.86
C ASP A 110 -6.69 -16.77 -6.43
N ASP A 111 -6.93 -18.02 -6.03
CA ASP A 111 -6.63 -18.51 -4.69
C ASP A 111 -5.26 -19.19 -4.58
N GLN A 112 -4.50 -19.31 -5.67
CA GLN A 112 -3.17 -19.94 -5.63
C GLN A 112 -2.22 -19.23 -4.65
N LEU A 113 -2.40 -17.92 -4.45
CA LEU A 113 -1.62 -17.15 -3.47
C LEU A 113 -1.91 -17.61 -2.04
N HIS A 114 -3.17 -17.91 -1.72
CA HIS A 114 -3.57 -18.44 -0.41
C HIS A 114 -2.94 -19.82 -0.14
N GLN A 115 -2.69 -20.62 -1.17
CA GLN A 115 -1.99 -21.90 -1.04
C GLN A 115 -0.46 -21.73 -0.89
N LYS A 116 0.14 -20.81 -1.65
CA LYS A 116 1.60 -20.56 -1.62
C LYS A 116 2.03 -19.84 -0.35
N TYR A 117 1.19 -18.93 0.13
CA TYR A 117 1.41 -18.11 1.30
C TYR A 117 0.16 -18.20 2.18
N PRO A 118 -0.01 -19.31 2.91
CA PRO A 118 -1.03 -19.41 3.94
C PRO A 118 -0.57 -18.57 5.13
N GLU A 119 -0.44 -17.26 4.95
CA GLU A 119 0.00 -16.37 6.02
C GLU A 119 -1.01 -16.46 7.15
N GLY A 120 -0.58 -17.02 8.27
CA GLY A 120 -1.37 -17.04 9.47
C GLY A 120 -1.62 -15.59 9.91
N LYS A 121 -2.78 -15.34 10.52
CA LYS A 121 -3.12 -14.03 11.10
C LYS A 121 -1.98 -13.49 11.98
N GLU A 122 -1.23 -14.36 12.64
CA GLU A 122 -0.08 -14.02 13.48
C GLU A 122 1.15 -13.56 12.68
N GLU A 123 1.45 -14.17 11.53
CA GLU A 123 2.58 -13.76 10.67
C GLU A 123 2.30 -12.40 10.02
N LEU A 124 1.06 -12.18 9.58
CA LEU A 124 0.62 -10.90 9.04
C LEU A 124 0.72 -9.78 10.11
N MET A 125 0.34 -10.07 11.36
CA MET A 125 0.52 -9.14 12.48
C MET A 125 2.00 -8.84 12.74
N LYS A 126 2.87 -9.86 12.76
CA LYS A 126 4.33 -9.68 12.90
C LYS A 126 4.91 -8.81 11.79
N LEU A 127 4.47 -9.03 10.55
CA LEU A 127 4.91 -8.22 9.40
C LEU A 127 4.45 -6.76 9.57
N GLN A 128 3.21 -6.54 9.98
CA GLN A 128 2.66 -5.20 10.20
C GLN A 128 3.40 -4.46 11.32
N ASP A 129 3.74 -5.15 12.42
CA ASP A 129 4.56 -4.60 13.50
C ASP A 129 5.98 -4.27 13.02
N SER A 130 6.57 -5.14 12.19
CA SER A 130 7.89 -4.89 11.60
C SER A 130 7.89 -3.66 10.70
N ILE A 131 6.85 -3.48 9.88
CA ILE A 131 6.68 -2.29 9.03
C ILE A 131 6.57 -1.03 9.89
N ALA A 132 5.75 -1.06 10.95
CA ALA A 132 5.59 0.08 11.85
C ALA A 132 6.92 0.47 12.53
N LYS A 133 7.67 -0.51 13.03
CA LYS A 133 9.00 -0.28 13.64
C LYS A 133 9.98 0.29 12.62
N LEU A 134 9.98 -0.21 11.39
CA LEU A 134 10.88 0.27 10.34
C LEU A 134 10.57 1.72 9.94
N LEU A 135 9.28 2.08 9.84
CA LEU A 135 8.86 3.46 9.58
C LEU A 135 9.28 4.41 10.70
N GLN A 136 9.15 3.99 11.96
CA GLN A 136 9.60 4.79 13.10
C GLN A 136 11.12 4.99 13.09
N ALA A 137 11.89 3.93 12.83
CA ALA A 137 13.34 4.01 12.72
C ALA A 137 13.75 4.95 11.56
N TYR A 138 13.10 4.82 10.40
CA TYR A 138 13.35 5.70 9.26
C TYR A 138 13.11 7.18 9.60
N GLN A 139 12.03 7.50 10.30
CA GLN A 139 11.77 8.89 10.74
C GLN A 139 12.84 9.40 11.69
N ALA A 140 13.29 8.57 12.65
CA ALA A 140 14.36 8.93 13.57
C ALA A 140 15.69 9.19 12.83
N GLU A 141 16.03 8.36 11.83
CA GLU A 141 17.21 8.53 10.98
C GLU A 141 17.16 9.82 10.15
N VAL A 142 15.98 10.17 9.61
CA VAL A 142 15.79 11.44 8.88
C VAL A 142 16.01 12.64 9.80
N CYS A 143 15.48 12.60 11.03
CA CYS A 143 15.71 13.64 12.03
C CYS A 143 17.20 13.73 12.44
N ALA A 144 17.83 12.59 12.71
CA ALA A 144 19.26 12.53 13.06
C ALA A 144 20.14 13.13 11.95
N LYS A 145 19.84 12.80 10.69
CA LYS A 145 20.51 13.40 9.54
C LYS A 145 20.37 14.92 9.51
N GLN A 146 19.19 15.47 9.81
CA GLN A 146 18.98 16.91 9.86
C GLN A 146 19.79 17.58 10.97
N VAL A 147 19.89 16.96 12.14
CA VAL A 147 20.73 17.45 13.25
C VAL A 147 22.20 17.46 12.84
N LEU A 148 22.70 16.37 12.25
CA LEU A 148 24.08 16.29 11.79
C LEU A 148 24.41 17.33 10.72
N LEU A 149 23.47 17.62 9.82
CA LEU A 149 23.65 18.69 8.84
C LEU A 149 23.71 20.08 9.50
N ALA A 150 22.89 20.34 10.52
CA ALA A 150 22.94 21.59 11.27
C ALA A 150 24.27 21.75 12.04
N GLU A 151 24.72 20.69 12.71
CA GLU A 151 26.00 20.66 13.42
C GLU A 151 27.19 20.88 12.47
N LEU A 152 27.14 20.31 11.26
CA LEU A 152 28.16 20.54 10.24
C LEU A 152 28.24 22.01 9.81
N GLU A 153 27.11 22.70 9.67
CA GLU A 153 27.10 24.13 9.33
C GLU A 153 27.64 24.99 10.49
N GLU A 154 27.32 24.65 11.75
CA GLU A 154 27.91 25.29 12.92
C GLU A 154 29.44 25.10 12.96
N GLN A 155 29.91 23.89 12.65
CA GLN A 155 31.34 23.60 12.59
C GLN A 155 32.06 24.42 11.50
N LYS A 156 31.43 24.62 10.34
CA LYS A 156 31.99 25.48 9.28
C LYS A 156 32.10 26.93 9.71
N GLU A 157 31.07 27.45 10.39
CA GLU A 157 31.07 28.84 10.86
C GLU A 157 32.14 29.06 11.94
N THR A 158 32.25 28.14 12.90
CA THR A 158 33.31 28.19 13.92
C THR A 158 34.70 28.07 13.29
N GLN A 159 34.89 27.19 12.31
CA GLN A 159 36.15 27.09 11.56
C GLN A 159 36.52 28.42 10.89
N LYS A 160 35.55 29.07 10.22
CA LYS A 160 35.76 30.37 9.58
C LYS A 160 36.18 31.44 10.59
N GLN A 161 35.55 31.48 11.77
CA GLN A 161 35.93 32.41 12.83
C GLN A 161 37.36 32.17 13.34
N LEU A 162 37.77 30.90 13.48
CA LEU A 162 39.15 30.55 13.83
C LEU A 162 40.15 30.99 12.75
N ASP A 163 39.82 30.78 11.47
CA ASP A 163 40.66 31.21 10.35
C ASP A 163 40.81 32.74 10.30
N GLU A 164 39.74 33.49 10.57
CA GLU A 164 39.79 34.95 10.72
C GLU A 164 40.72 35.37 11.86
N VAL A 165 40.63 34.74 13.04
CA VAL A 165 41.55 35.02 14.16
C VAL A 165 43.00 34.71 13.80
N LEU A 166 43.26 33.60 13.12
CA LEU A 166 44.62 33.26 12.65
C LEU A 166 45.15 34.29 11.66
N GLN A 167 44.32 34.78 10.75
CA GLN A 167 44.68 35.84 9.82
C GLN A 167 45.01 37.14 10.57
N TRP A 168 44.20 37.55 11.54
CA TRP A 168 44.46 38.72 12.37
C TRP A 168 45.78 38.61 13.14
N ILE A 169 46.10 37.44 13.71
CA ILE A 169 47.37 37.20 14.39
C ILE A 169 48.54 37.34 13.42
N GLU A 170 48.42 36.82 12.19
CA GLU A 170 49.48 36.93 11.20
C GLU A 170 49.65 38.37 10.71
N GLU A 171 48.56 39.10 10.47
CA GLU A 171 48.59 40.53 10.13
C GLU A 171 49.25 41.38 11.23
N LEU A 172 48.95 41.10 12.50
CA LEU A 172 49.60 41.75 13.64
C LEU A 172 51.10 41.46 13.67
N ARG A 173 51.49 40.20 13.47
CA ARG A 173 52.91 39.79 13.40
C ARG A 173 53.65 40.44 12.23
N LEU A 174 53.00 40.57 11.08
CA LEU A 174 53.56 41.22 9.89
C LEU A 174 53.71 42.72 10.09
N SER A 175 52.71 43.39 10.67
CA SER A 175 52.74 44.82 10.98
C SER A 175 53.86 45.15 11.96
N TRP A 176 54.00 44.35 13.02
CA TRP A 176 55.08 44.47 14.00
C TRP A 176 56.47 44.33 13.36
N ARG A 177 56.64 43.31 12.49
CA ARG A 177 57.88 43.13 11.71
C ARG A 177 58.17 44.33 10.79
N ARG A 178 57.14 44.95 10.22
CA ARG A 178 57.28 46.11 9.32
C ARG A 178 57.72 47.38 10.06
N GLU A 179 57.30 47.55 11.31
CA GLU A 179 57.76 48.64 12.20
C GLU A 179 59.21 48.45 12.70
N GLY A 180 59.91 47.41 12.22
CA GLY A 180 61.31 47.17 12.52
C GLY A 180 61.54 46.46 13.86
N MET A 181 60.47 46.10 14.57
CA MET A 181 60.55 45.25 15.75
C MET A 181 60.55 43.79 15.31
N GLY A 182 61.60 43.04 15.66
CA GLY A 182 61.72 41.61 15.38
C GLY A 182 60.74 40.78 16.24
N ASN A 183 61.19 39.63 16.73
CA ASN A 183 60.42 38.86 17.71
C ASN A 183 60.16 39.71 18.97
N PHE A 184 58.90 39.79 19.40
CA PHE A 184 58.48 40.58 20.57
C PHE A 184 59.28 40.24 21.84
N GLN A 185 59.55 38.95 22.05
CA GLN A 185 60.35 38.50 23.19
C GLN A 185 61.79 39.02 23.15
N ASP A 186 62.39 39.05 21.96
CA ASP A 186 63.75 39.54 21.76
C ASP A 186 63.82 41.06 21.88
N GLY A 187 62.76 41.76 21.42
CA GLY A 187 62.61 43.21 21.60
C GLY A 187 62.53 43.62 23.07
N ILE A 188 61.70 42.94 23.88
CA ILE A 188 61.63 43.18 25.33
C ILE A 188 62.96 42.85 26.00
N ARG A 189 63.60 41.74 25.63
CA ARG A 189 64.90 41.34 26.20
C ARG A 189 65.97 42.40 25.93
N HIS A 190 66.10 42.86 24.69
CA HIS A 190 67.03 43.94 24.34
C HIS A 190 66.76 45.23 25.11
N MET A 191 65.49 45.56 25.34
CA MET A 191 65.10 46.74 26.13
C MET A 191 65.49 46.58 27.61
N MET A 192 65.28 45.40 28.19
CA MET A 192 65.72 45.09 29.56
C MET A 192 67.25 45.16 29.69
N ASP A 193 67.99 44.61 28.73
CA ASP A 193 69.46 44.64 28.73
C ASP A 193 69.99 46.07 28.62
N THR A 194 69.41 46.91 27.76
CA THR A 194 69.81 48.33 27.63
C THR A 194 69.45 49.14 28.87
N VAL A 195 68.30 48.90 29.51
CA VAL A 195 67.95 49.53 30.79
C VAL A 195 68.94 49.11 31.89
N GLY A 196 69.34 47.84 31.95
CA GLY A 196 70.36 47.36 32.89
C GLY A 196 71.71 48.07 32.68
N GLN A 197 72.16 48.18 31.43
CA GLN A 197 73.41 48.90 31.10
C GLN A 197 73.32 50.39 31.44
N LEU A 198 72.18 51.04 31.20
CA LEU A 198 71.94 52.43 31.57
C LEU A 198 72.00 52.63 33.09
N GLN A 199 71.40 51.73 33.87
CA GLN A 199 71.49 51.77 35.33
C GLN A 199 72.93 51.61 35.82
N ASP A 200 73.72 50.73 35.20
CA ASP A 200 75.13 50.57 35.50
C ASP A 200 75.96 51.82 35.17
N VAL A 201 75.69 52.45 34.02
CA VAL A 201 76.35 53.71 33.62
C VAL A 201 75.95 54.85 34.56
N LEU A 202 74.66 54.98 34.91
CA LEU A 202 74.19 55.95 35.89
C LEU A 202 74.87 55.72 37.25
N GLY A 203 74.99 54.47 37.68
CA GLY A 203 75.71 54.09 38.90
C GLY A 203 77.19 54.48 38.85
N LYS A 204 77.86 54.32 37.71
CA LYS A 204 79.26 54.75 37.49
C LYS A 204 79.41 56.27 37.48
N ILE A 205 78.50 57.00 36.83
CA ILE A 205 78.49 58.47 36.80
C ILE A 205 78.24 59.03 38.21
N ASN A 206 77.30 58.46 38.96
CA ASN A 206 77.00 58.89 40.32
C ASN A 206 78.17 58.62 41.28
N LYS A 207 78.91 57.51 41.09
CA LYS A 207 80.18 57.24 41.79
C LYS A 207 81.28 58.23 41.40
N ARG A 208 81.35 58.66 40.12
CA ARG A 208 82.30 59.67 39.64
C ARG A 208 81.99 61.08 40.17
N ASN A 209 80.71 61.46 40.24
CA ASN A 209 80.29 62.74 40.82
C ASN A 209 80.59 62.81 42.33
N LYS A 210 80.39 61.71 43.07
CA LYS A 210 80.81 61.64 44.48
C LYS A 210 82.32 61.80 44.69
N GLY A 211 83.13 61.48 43.68
CA GLY A 211 84.59 61.74 43.71
C GLY A 211 85.00 63.15 43.25
N LEU A 212 84.06 63.94 42.71
CA LEU A 212 84.28 65.35 42.34
C LEU A 212 83.76 66.33 43.40
N ASP A 213 82.89 65.89 44.31
CA ASP A 213 82.50 66.63 45.52
C ASP A 213 83.53 66.51 46.67
N GLU A 214 84.61 65.72 46.50
CA GLU A 214 85.74 65.60 47.44
C GLU A 214 87.03 66.29 46.95
N VAL A 215 86.91 67.39 46.19
CA VAL A 215 88.02 68.31 45.89
C VAL A 215 87.69 69.72 46.36
#